data_AF-A0A2M8D608-F1
#
_entry.id   AF-A0A2M8D608-F1
#
_cell.length_a   1.000
_cell.length_b   1.000
_cell.length_c   1.000
_cell.angle_alpha   90.00
_cell.angle_beta   90.00
_cell.angle_gamma   90.00
#
_symmetry.space_group_name_H-M   'P 1'
#
loop_
_entity.id
_entity.type
_entity.pdbx_description
1 polymer ?
#
loop_
_entity_poly.entity_id
_entity_poly.type
_entity_poly.pdbx_seq_one_letter_code
_entity_poly.pdbx_strand_id
1 'polypeptide(L)' 'MTLNVGDSIKFVYTNPGDEVDIRFTPTTISSLKLDGEYTQGTRTFSTAGTWTFKVKDKNGNTGTVAVQ' A
#
# COMPACT_ATOMS: atom_id res chain seq x y z
N MET A 1 -8.50 -2.85 10.60
CA MET A 1 -9.11 -3.46 9.40
C MET A 1 -8.60 -4.89 9.31
N THR A 2 -9.49 -5.82 8.97
CA THR A 2 -9.16 -7.24 8.79
C THR A 2 -9.52 -7.64 7.36
N LEU A 3 -8.63 -8.36 6.69
CA LEU A 3 -8.78 -8.88 5.33
C LEU A 3 -8.62 -10.39 5.36
N ASN A 4 -9.21 -11.07 4.38
CA ASN A 4 -8.90 -12.47 4.12
C ASN A 4 -7.70 -12.60 3.18
N VAL A 5 -6.98 -13.71 3.26
CA VAL A 5 -5.95 -14.05 2.26
C VAL A 5 -6.56 -14.02 0.85
N GLY A 6 -5.92 -13.26 -0.04
CA GLY A 6 -6.38 -13.04 -1.42
C GLY A 6 -7.15 -11.73 -1.61
N ASP A 7 -7.56 -11.06 -0.53
CA ASP A 7 -8.17 -9.74 -0.63
C ASP A 7 -7.17 -8.68 -1.10
N SER A 8 -7.72 -7.59 -1.65
CA SER A 8 -6.93 -6.49 -2.18
C SER A 8 -7.37 -5.15 -1.62
N ILE A 9 -6.39 -4.27 -1.37
CA ILE A 9 -6.62 -2.86 -1.04
C ILE A 9 -6.31 -2.02 -2.28
N LYS A 10 -7.23 -1.12 -2.65
CA LYS A 10 -6.98 -0.06 -3.62
C LYS A 10 -6.45 1.19 -2.91
N PHE A 11 -5.29 1.65 -3.33
CA PHE A 11 -4.67 2.92 -2.94
C PHE A 11 -5.02 3.98 -3.98
N VAL A 12 -5.37 5.18 -3.53
CA VAL A 12 -5.76 6.30 -4.38
C VAL A 12 -4.98 7.54 -3.95
N TYR A 13 -4.29 8.16 -4.89
CA TYR A 13 -3.60 9.43 -4.72
C TYR A 13 -4.45 10.55 -5.33
N THR A 14 -5.13 11.30 -4.46
CA THR A 14 -6.17 12.26 -4.87
C THR A 14 -5.64 13.65 -5.24
N ASN A 15 -4.38 13.95 -4.96
CA ASN A 15 -3.75 15.23 -5.30
C ASN A 15 -2.34 15.00 -5.86
N PRO A 16 -2.21 14.37 -7.04
CA PRO A 16 -0.92 14.03 -7.60
C PRO A 16 -0.18 15.28 -8.08
N GLY A 17 0.73 15.77 -7.23
CA GLY A 17 1.70 16.81 -7.58
C GLY A 17 3.11 16.26 -7.88
N ASP A 18 3.35 14.98 -7.56
CA ASP A 18 4.61 14.25 -7.70
C ASP A 18 4.35 12.72 -7.74
N GLU A 19 5.41 11.90 -7.68
CA GLU A 19 5.32 10.44 -7.48
C GLU A 19 5.36 10.13 -5.97
N VAL A 20 4.59 9.12 -5.55
CA VAL A 20 4.67 8.52 -4.21
C VAL A 20 5.00 7.03 -4.28
N ASP A 21 5.90 6.57 -3.40
CA ASP A 21 6.32 5.17 -3.28
C ASP A 21 5.78 4.53 -1.98
N ILE A 22 4.78 3.64 -2.12
CA ILE A 22 4.16 2.91 -1.01
C ILE A 22 4.91 1.60 -0.76
N ARG A 23 5.48 1.44 0.42
CA ARG A 23 6.26 0.27 0.85
C ARG A 23 5.48 -0.59 1.82
N PHE A 24 5.55 -1.90 1.65
CA PHE A 24 4.82 -2.89 2.46
C PHE A 24 5.80 -3.75 3.26
N THR A 25 5.42 -4.16 4.48
CA THR A 25 6.20 -5.02 5.40
C THR A 25 5.26 -6.11 5.93
N PRO A 26 5.69 -7.38 6.11
CA PRO A 26 7.06 -7.89 6.25
C PRO A 26 7.83 -8.19 4.96
N THR A 27 7.23 -8.08 3.78
CA THR A 27 7.93 -8.38 2.52
C THR A 27 9.08 -7.43 2.25
N THR A 28 10.19 -7.94 1.73
CA THR A 28 11.40 -7.16 1.46
C THR A 28 11.21 -6.08 0.41
N ILE A 29 10.52 -6.34 -0.70
CA ILE A 29 10.30 -5.34 -1.77
C ILE A 29 9.03 -5.66 -2.57
N SER A 30 7.87 -5.26 -2.08
CA SER A 30 6.80 -4.86 -3.00
C SER A 30 6.57 -3.38 -2.78
N SER A 31 6.79 -2.55 -3.78
CA SER A 31 6.44 -1.14 -3.77
C SER A 31 5.30 -0.89 -4.75
N LEU A 32 4.38 -0.01 -4.39
CA LEU A 32 3.38 0.54 -5.32
C LEU A 32 3.69 2.02 -5.53
N LYS A 33 3.99 2.38 -6.78
CA LYS A 33 4.21 3.78 -7.19
C LYS A 33 2.92 4.35 -7.74
N LEU A 34 2.55 5.55 -7.29
CA LEU A 34 1.42 6.31 -7.81
C LEU A 34 1.89 7.72 -8.17
N ASP A 35 1.40 8.27 -9.27
CA ASP A 35 1.77 9.61 -9.75
C ASP A 35 0.59 10.26 -10.49
N GLY A 36 0.87 11.31 -11.27
CA GLY A 36 -0.14 12.02 -12.06
C GLY A 36 -0.75 11.20 -13.20
N GLU A 37 -0.04 10.19 -13.71
CA GLU A 37 -0.53 9.30 -14.78
C GLU A 37 -1.29 8.10 -14.18
N TYR A 38 -0.79 7.57 -13.05
CA TYR A 38 -1.33 6.43 -12.33
C TYR A 38 -1.69 6.83 -10.91
N THR A 39 -2.84 7.49 -10.77
CA THR A 39 -3.35 7.98 -9.47
C THR A 39 -3.92 6.87 -8.58
N GLN A 40 -4.01 5.63 -9.07
CA GLN A 40 -4.55 4.51 -8.30
C GLN A 40 -3.82 3.21 -8.59
N GLY A 41 -3.77 2.34 -7.59
CA GLY A 41 -3.15 1.03 -7.71
C GLY A 41 -3.61 0.09 -6.61
N THR A 42 -3.42 -1.20 -6.84
CA THR A 42 -3.98 -2.25 -5.98
C THR A 42 -2.88 -3.15 -5.45
N ARG A 43 -2.99 -3.53 -4.17
CA ARG A 43 -2.15 -4.56 -3.55
C ARG A 43 -3.02 -5.71 -3.09
N THR A 44 -2.74 -6.91 -3.60
CA THR A 44 -3.31 -8.17 -3.13
C THR A 44 -2.45 -8.73 -1.99
N PHE A 45 -3.09 -9.21 -0.93
CA PHE A 45 -2.44 -9.78 0.25
C PHE A 45 -2.57 -11.30 0.23
N SER A 46 -1.57 -11.98 -0.31
CA SER A 46 -1.56 -13.43 -0.53
C SER A 46 -1.10 -14.25 0.68
N THR A 47 -0.79 -13.61 1.81
CA THR A 47 -0.25 -14.28 2.99
C THR A 47 -0.84 -13.65 4.24
N ALA A 48 -1.33 -14.50 5.15
CA ALA A 48 -1.84 -14.10 6.44
C ALA A 48 -0.74 -13.45 7.30
N GLY A 49 -1.15 -12.59 8.23
CA GLY A 49 -0.26 -11.88 9.13
C GLY A 49 -0.63 -10.40 9.30
N THR A 50 0.15 -9.70 10.10
CA THR A 50 0.04 -8.25 10.24
C THR A 50 0.91 -7.58 9.19
N TRP A 51 0.29 -6.77 8.36
CA TRP A 51 0.96 -5.99 7.32
C TRP A 51 0.94 -4.52 7.67
N THR A 52 2.07 -3.85 7.48
CA THR A 52 2.15 -2.40 7.53
C THR A 52 2.51 -1.85 6.17
N PHE A 53 1.92 -0.72 5.79
CA PHE A 53 2.31 0.03 4.62
C PHE A 53 2.64 1.48 4.99
N LYS A 54 3.64 2.05 4.31
CA LYS A 54 4.07 3.44 4.48
C LYS A 54 4.36 4.10 3.15
N VAL A 55 4.04 5.38 3.02
CA VAL A 55 4.53 6.19 1.90
C VAL A 55 5.95 6.64 2.25
N LYS A 56 6.93 6.26 1.43
CA LYS A 56 8.36 6.44 1.70
C LYS A 56 8.79 7.91 1.65
N ASP A 57 8.28 8.64 0.66
CA ASP A 57 8.64 10.03 0.35
C ASP A 57 7.76 11.06 1.07
N LYS A 58 6.62 10.64 1.64
CA LYS A 58 5.71 11.49 2.42
C LYS A 58 5.54 10.94 3.83
N ASN A 59 6.27 11.53 4.78
CA ASN A 59 6.23 11.16 6.19
C ASN A 59 4.80 11.22 6.76
N GLY A 60 4.49 10.29 7.67
CA GLY A 60 3.23 10.24 8.42
C GLY A 60 2.11 9.43 7.77
N ASN A 61 2.23 9.08 6.48
CA ASN A 61 1.23 8.25 5.80
C ASN A 61 1.55 6.77 6.01
N THR A 62 1.05 6.20 7.10
CA THR A 62 1.21 4.79 7.46
C THR A 62 -0.13 4.14 7.75
N GLY A 63 -0.27 2.85 7.45
CA GLY A 63 -1.42 2.06 7.83
C GLY A 63 -1.05 0.62 8.15
N THR A 64 -1.91 -0.03 8.94
CA THR A 64 -1.76 -1.44 9.35
C THR A 64 -3.02 -2.21 9.03
N VAL A 65 -2.86 -3.43 8.54
CA VAL A 65 -3.95 -4.36 8.25
C VAL A 65 -3.62 -5.75 8.77
N ALA A 66 -4.60 -6.42 9.38
CA ALA A 66 -4.51 -7.82 9.72
C ALA A 66 -5.08 -8.65 8.56
N VAL A 67 -4.33 -9.64 8.08
CA VAL A 67 -4.75 -10.58 7.05
C VAL A 67 -4.88 -11.96 7.69
N GLN A 68 -6.01 -12.63 7.49
CA GLN A 68 -6.31 -13.95 8.07
C GLN A 68 -6.71 -14.97 7.02
#